data_AF-Q8STZ3-F1
#
_entry.id   AF-Q8STZ3-F1
#
_cell.length_a   1.000
_cell.length_b   1.000
_cell.length_c   1.000
_cell.angle_alpha   90.00
_cell.angle_beta   90.00
_cell.angle_gamma   90.00
#
_symmetry.space_group_name_H-M   'P 1'
#
loop_
_entity.id
_entity.type
_entity.pdbx_description
1 polymer ?
#
loop_
_entity_poly.entity_id
_entity_poly.type
_entity_poly.pdbx_seq_one_letter_code
_entity_poly.pdbx_strand_id
1 'polypeptide(L)'
;MEGFSRDELALVRSEIASGLRADTRKSEEERRTDVVHSNIAQSDGSIKIRRGESEVEVSIQFKETMETLMTQNISGEWLDTNESSMESIEFSKIAIPNIVSSMILELLASYKIGIRIELNILSNDGNVYDLFFIGLSILFKNLDMPVIDDLRRSERRKIDIPTSKTVALFNSGRFVVDPIMIEEKASCGLMHVFVNSNGALMGCLFEGNCSAEQEVLVNIMRKMCV
;
A
#
# COMPACT_ATOMS: atom_id res chain seq x y z
N MET A 1 9.09 -17.18 -13.97
CA MET A 1 9.25 -17.04 -12.51
C MET A 1 9.31 -18.46 -11.97
N GLU A 2 10.51 -18.92 -11.61
CA GLU A 2 10.67 -20.22 -10.98
C GLU A 2 10.05 -20.14 -9.58
N GLY A 3 9.11 -21.03 -9.28
CA GLY A 3 8.49 -21.11 -7.96
C GLY A 3 9.39 -21.89 -7.00
N PHE A 4 9.31 -21.58 -5.71
CA PHE A 4 10.00 -22.34 -4.68
C PHE A 4 9.47 -23.78 -4.62
N SER A 5 10.38 -24.73 -4.46
CA SER A 5 10.07 -26.13 -4.22
C SER A 5 9.37 -26.33 -2.86
N ARG A 6 8.65 -27.43 -2.71
CA ARG A 6 7.99 -27.77 -1.44
C ARG A 6 9.00 -27.98 -0.31
N ASP A 7 10.19 -28.49 -0.63
CA ASP A 7 11.25 -28.76 0.33
C ASP A 7 11.85 -27.47 0.86
N GLU A 8 12.08 -26.47 -0.02
CA GLU A 8 12.51 -25.12 0.40
C GLU A 8 11.49 -24.46 1.31
N LEU A 9 10.20 -24.52 0.96
CA LEU A 9 9.14 -23.95 1.81
C LEU A 9 9.03 -24.69 3.15
N ALA A 10 9.24 -26.01 3.18
CA ALA A 10 9.26 -26.79 4.41
C ALA A 10 10.48 -26.43 5.28
N LEU A 11 11.65 -26.23 4.68
CA LEU A 11 12.86 -25.81 5.36
C LEU A 11 12.65 -24.45 6.03
N VAL A 12 12.13 -23.45 5.30
CA VAL A 12 11.85 -22.12 5.86
C VAL A 12 10.89 -22.21 7.04
N ARG A 13 9.81 -23.00 6.95
CA ARG A 13 8.89 -23.19 8.09
C ARG A 13 9.58 -23.78 9.32
N SER A 14 10.49 -24.73 9.12
CA SER A 14 11.27 -25.37 10.19
C SER A 14 12.22 -24.37 10.85
N GLU A 15 12.94 -23.58 10.05
CA GLU A 15 13.86 -22.54 10.54
C GLU A 15 13.11 -21.47 11.34
N ILE A 16 11.98 -20.96 10.81
CA ILE A 16 11.15 -19.99 11.52
C ILE A 16 10.62 -20.56 12.84
N ALA A 17 10.21 -21.84 12.86
CA ALA A 17 9.80 -22.50 14.10
C ALA A 17 10.93 -22.56 15.14
N SER A 18 12.19 -22.71 14.69
CA SER A 18 13.38 -22.61 15.54
C SER A 18 13.80 -21.18 15.91
N GLY A 19 13.16 -20.16 15.34
CA GLY A 19 13.46 -18.75 15.58
C GLY A 19 14.58 -18.17 14.70
N LEU A 20 14.89 -18.82 13.58
CA LEU A 20 15.89 -18.37 12.60
C LEU A 20 15.19 -17.95 11.30
N ARG A 21 15.71 -16.89 10.67
CA ARG A 21 15.28 -16.44 9.34
C ARG A 21 16.34 -16.78 8.29
N ALA A 22 15.89 -16.99 7.06
CA ALA A 22 16.78 -17.31 5.93
C ALA A 22 17.82 -16.19 5.66
N ASP A 23 17.47 -14.94 5.96
CA ASP A 23 18.34 -13.78 5.81
C ASP A 23 19.03 -13.35 7.12
N THR A 24 18.97 -14.19 8.17
CA THR A 24 19.59 -14.01 9.48
C THR A 24 19.08 -12.86 10.35
N ARG A 25 18.07 -12.10 9.89
CA ARG A 25 17.43 -11.05 10.69
C ARG A 25 16.70 -11.63 11.89
N LYS A 26 16.45 -10.79 12.89
CA LYS A 26 15.50 -11.13 13.95
C LYS A 26 14.06 -11.17 13.39
N SER A 27 13.17 -11.85 14.10
CA SER A 27 11.75 -11.96 13.72
C SER A 27 11.05 -10.61 13.59
N GLU A 28 11.48 -9.58 14.32
CA GLU A 28 10.85 -8.26 14.36
C GLU A 28 11.65 -7.17 13.63
N GLU A 29 12.71 -7.57 12.92
CA GLU A 29 13.63 -6.65 12.26
C GLU A 29 13.21 -6.40 10.80
N GLU A 30 13.00 -5.13 10.46
CA GLU A 30 12.69 -4.69 9.09
C GLU A 30 13.96 -4.49 8.24
N ARG A 31 13.86 -4.72 6.93
CA ARG A 31 14.89 -4.32 5.97
C ARG A 31 14.99 -2.81 5.90
N ARG A 32 16.20 -2.33 5.60
CA ARG A 32 16.44 -0.91 5.28
C ARG A 32 15.56 -0.50 4.09
N THR A 33 14.87 0.62 4.25
CA THR A 33 14.04 1.24 3.21
C THR A 33 14.74 2.49 2.68
N ASP A 34 14.99 2.53 1.38
CA ASP A 34 15.50 3.70 0.67
C ASP A 34 14.38 4.29 -0.20
N VAL A 35 14.27 5.62 -0.21
CA VAL A 35 13.24 6.35 -0.94
C VAL A 35 13.90 7.32 -1.90
N VAL A 36 13.48 7.30 -3.17
CA VAL A 36 13.96 8.18 -4.22
C VAL A 36 12.76 8.80 -4.93
N HIS A 37 12.70 10.12 -4.98
CA HIS A 37 11.71 10.82 -5.81
C HIS A 37 12.02 10.55 -7.28
N SER A 38 11.05 9.99 -8.01
CA SER A 38 11.13 9.85 -9.47
C SER A 38 10.27 10.93 -10.12
N ASN A 39 10.57 11.25 -11.37
CA ASN A 39 9.77 12.17 -12.17
C ASN A 39 9.32 11.43 -13.43
N ILE A 40 8.06 11.00 -13.45
CA ILE A 40 7.44 10.40 -14.62
C ILE A 40 6.64 11.51 -15.32
N ALA A 41 6.90 11.73 -16.61
CA ALA A 41 6.34 12.87 -17.35
C ALA A 41 4.80 12.93 -17.36
N GLN A 42 4.12 11.82 -17.09
CA GLN A 42 2.66 11.70 -17.11
C GLN A 42 2.03 11.63 -15.71
N SER A 43 2.82 11.67 -14.63
CA SER A 43 2.32 11.63 -13.25
C SER A 43 2.39 13.00 -12.58
N ASP A 44 1.43 13.26 -11.69
CA ASP A 44 1.42 14.44 -10.82
C ASP A 44 2.29 14.23 -9.57
N GLY A 45 2.69 12.99 -9.33
CA GLY A 45 3.66 12.61 -8.32
C GLY A 45 4.12 11.18 -8.55
N SER A 46 5.40 10.92 -8.33
CA SER A 46 5.95 9.57 -8.41
C SER A 46 7.08 9.39 -7.41
N ILE A 47 7.15 8.19 -6.85
CA ILE A 47 8.18 7.82 -5.90
C ILE A 47 8.61 6.38 -6.13
N LYS A 48 9.92 6.19 -6.11
CA LYS A 48 10.54 4.88 -6.14
C LYS A 48 11.01 4.50 -4.76
N ILE A 49 10.65 3.30 -4.33
CA ILE A 49 10.95 2.81 -2.99
C ILE A 49 11.58 1.44 -3.11
N ARG A 50 12.70 1.27 -2.41
CA ARG A 50 13.41 0.01 -2.33
C ARG A 50 13.51 -0.43 -0.88
N ARG A 51 13.24 -1.70 -0.62
CA ARG A 51 13.45 -2.35 0.68
C ARG A 51 14.10 -3.70 0.47
N GLY A 52 15.38 -3.81 0.84
CA GLY A 52 16.22 -4.93 0.42
C GLY A 52 16.22 -5.06 -1.11
N GLU A 53 15.88 -6.25 -1.61
CA GLU A 53 15.80 -6.55 -3.04
C GLU A 53 14.40 -6.29 -3.65
N SER A 54 13.42 -5.87 -2.84
CA SER A 54 12.12 -5.43 -3.34
C SER A 54 12.18 -3.97 -3.75
N GLU A 55 11.67 -3.66 -4.94
CA GLU A 55 11.65 -2.30 -5.48
C GLU A 55 10.33 -2.04 -6.20
N VAL A 56 9.69 -0.93 -5.86
CA VAL A 56 8.42 -0.49 -6.46
C VAL A 56 8.48 0.97 -6.84
N GLU A 57 7.65 1.35 -7.81
CA GLU A 57 7.35 2.73 -8.14
C GLU A 57 5.85 2.95 -7.96
N VAL A 58 5.52 3.93 -7.11
CA VAL A 58 4.14 4.36 -6.86
C VAL A 58 3.97 5.72 -7.52
N SER A 59 2.95 5.87 -8.33
CA SER A 59 2.61 7.14 -8.97
C SER A 59 1.14 7.50 -8.78
N ILE A 60 0.89 8.79 -8.84
CA ILE A 60 -0.44 9.37 -8.81
C ILE A 60 -0.67 10.22 -10.05
N GLN A 61 -1.90 10.20 -10.55
CA GLN A 61 -2.34 11.04 -11.64
C GLN A 61 -3.74 11.54 -11.33
N PHE A 62 -3.96 12.85 -11.37
CA PHE A 62 -5.27 13.44 -11.26
C PHE A 62 -6.06 13.21 -12.55
N LYS A 63 -7.37 13.05 -12.40
CA LYS A 63 -8.30 12.84 -13.50
C LYS A 63 -9.46 13.79 -13.38
N GLU A 64 -9.98 14.20 -14.52
CA GLU A 64 -11.24 14.93 -14.58
C GLU A 64 -12.39 13.96 -14.25
N THR A 65 -13.33 14.42 -13.44
CA THR A 65 -14.58 13.71 -13.19
C THR A 65 -15.69 14.34 -14.03
N MET A 66 -16.84 13.67 -14.12
CA MET A 66 -18.04 14.27 -14.70
C MET A 66 -18.38 15.61 -14.01
N GLU A 67 -18.16 15.71 -12.70
CA GLU A 67 -18.40 16.96 -11.96
C GLU A 67 -17.42 18.09 -12.36
N THR A 68 -16.16 17.74 -12.66
CA THR A 68 -15.18 18.67 -13.26
C THR A 68 -15.70 19.20 -14.60
N LEU A 69 -16.10 18.30 -15.50
CA LEU A 69 -16.56 18.63 -16.85
C LEU A 69 -17.80 19.52 -16.85
N MET A 70 -18.75 19.22 -15.97
CA MET A 70 -19.98 20.00 -15.78
C MET A 70 -19.67 21.40 -15.23
N THR A 71 -18.72 21.53 -14.30
CA THR A 71 -18.31 22.82 -13.73
C THR A 71 -17.66 23.72 -14.80
N GLN A 72 -17.01 23.12 -15.81
CA GLN A 72 -16.37 23.85 -16.90
C GLN A 72 -17.29 24.15 -18.10
N ASN A 73 -18.61 23.90 -17.98
CA ASN A 73 -19.60 24.05 -19.06
C ASN A 73 -19.26 23.27 -20.34
N ILE A 74 -18.53 22.16 -20.22
CA ILE A 74 -18.29 21.25 -21.33
C ILE A 74 -19.52 20.34 -21.42
N SER A 75 -20.46 20.69 -22.32
CA SER A 75 -21.70 19.94 -22.51
C SER A 75 -21.41 18.50 -22.93
N GLY A 76 -21.67 17.54 -22.03
CA GLY A 76 -21.51 16.11 -22.25
C GLY A 76 -22.54 15.53 -23.23
N GLU A 77 -22.45 15.88 -24.51
CA GLU A 77 -23.32 15.31 -25.55
C GLU A 77 -22.92 13.87 -25.97
N TRP A 78 -21.93 13.23 -25.31
CA TRP A 78 -21.32 11.96 -25.77
C TRP A 78 -21.02 10.93 -24.67
N LEU A 79 -21.77 10.90 -23.56
CA LEU A 79 -21.58 9.84 -22.55
C LEU A 79 -22.82 8.94 -22.45
N ASP A 80 -22.71 7.77 -23.08
CA ASP A 80 -23.66 6.67 -22.96
C ASP A 80 -23.91 6.34 -21.48
N THR A 81 -25.18 6.34 -21.11
CA THR A 81 -25.70 6.36 -19.73
C THR A 81 -25.50 5.07 -18.92
N ASN A 82 -24.61 4.17 -19.32
CA ASN A 82 -24.39 2.89 -18.63
C ASN A 82 -23.09 2.81 -17.81
N GLU A 83 -22.21 3.83 -17.85
CA GLU A 83 -20.98 3.91 -17.04
C GLU A 83 -21.04 5.06 -16.02
N SER A 84 -22.23 5.36 -15.48
CA SER A 84 -22.48 6.52 -14.60
C SER A 84 -21.96 6.39 -13.17
N SER A 85 -20.97 5.54 -12.93
CA SER A 85 -20.10 5.61 -11.76
C SER A 85 -18.65 5.66 -12.23
N MET A 86 -18.22 6.81 -12.79
CA MET A 86 -16.80 7.10 -12.91
C MET A 86 -16.22 7.11 -11.49
N GLU A 87 -15.54 6.05 -11.12
CA GLU A 87 -14.93 5.92 -9.79
C GLU A 87 -13.93 7.06 -9.59
N SER A 88 -14.13 7.88 -8.56
CA SER A 88 -13.21 8.98 -8.23
C SER A 88 -11.81 8.48 -7.84
N ILE A 89 -11.65 7.18 -7.61
CA ILE A 89 -10.36 6.55 -7.35
C ILE A 89 -10.23 5.29 -8.18
N GLU A 90 -9.14 5.19 -8.94
CA GLU A 90 -8.75 3.97 -9.63
C GLU A 90 -7.46 3.39 -9.03
N PHE A 91 -7.49 2.11 -8.67
CA PHE A 91 -6.32 1.36 -8.18
C PHE A 91 -5.98 0.22 -9.13
N SER A 92 -4.73 0.18 -9.58
CA SER A 92 -4.35 -0.74 -10.67
C SER A 92 -4.09 -2.19 -10.25
N LYS A 93 -3.53 -2.45 -9.05
CA LYS A 93 -2.95 -3.79 -8.74
C LYS A 93 -2.95 -4.23 -7.28
N ILE A 94 -3.54 -3.45 -6.36
CA ILE A 94 -3.45 -3.72 -4.92
C ILE A 94 -4.79 -3.44 -4.23
N ALA A 95 -5.17 -4.29 -3.28
CA ALA A 95 -6.36 -4.10 -2.48
C ALA A 95 -6.13 -2.98 -1.44
N ILE A 96 -7.04 -2.01 -1.43
CA ILE A 96 -6.95 -0.84 -0.55
C ILE A 96 -8.01 -0.94 0.53
N PRO A 97 -7.65 -0.83 1.81
CA PRO A 97 -8.63 -0.80 2.88
C PRO A 97 -9.57 0.40 2.75
N ASN A 98 -10.84 0.20 3.08
CA ASN A 98 -11.86 1.25 3.02
C ASN A 98 -11.46 2.51 3.81
N ILE A 99 -10.75 2.37 4.94
CA ILE A 99 -10.28 3.52 5.72
C ILE A 99 -9.39 4.45 4.87
N VAL A 100 -8.51 3.88 4.04
CA VAL A 100 -7.61 4.66 3.16
C VAL A 100 -8.38 5.24 1.98
N SER A 101 -9.24 4.44 1.33
CA SER A 101 -10.07 4.91 0.22
C SER A 101 -10.97 6.07 0.65
N SER A 102 -11.60 5.98 1.82
CA SER A 102 -12.47 7.05 2.36
C SER A 102 -11.69 8.34 2.62
N MET A 103 -10.48 8.26 3.18
CA MET A 103 -9.64 9.45 3.40
C MET A 103 -9.27 10.15 2.09
N ILE A 104 -8.99 9.39 1.04
CA ILE A 104 -8.68 9.93 -0.28
C ILE A 104 -9.95 10.53 -0.91
N LEU A 105 -11.10 9.85 -0.84
CA LEU A 105 -12.37 10.37 -1.38
C LEU A 105 -12.79 11.68 -0.71
N GLU A 106 -12.65 11.78 0.62
CA GLU A 106 -13.00 12.99 1.38
C GLU A 106 -12.18 14.20 0.92
N LEU A 107 -10.88 14.00 0.63
CA LEU A 107 -10.05 15.04 0.03
C LEU A 107 -10.58 15.44 -1.34
N LEU A 108 -10.74 14.46 -2.23
CA LEU A 108 -11.07 14.68 -3.64
C LEU A 108 -12.43 15.36 -3.81
N ALA A 109 -13.39 15.10 -2.93
CA ALA A 109 -14.72 15.72 -2.94
C ALA A 109 -14.64 17.26 -2.89
N SER A 110 -13.67 17.82 -2.17
CA SER A 110 -13.49 19.28 -2.11
C SER A 110 -12.93 19.90 -3.40
N TYR A 111 -12.32 19.08 -4.25
CA TYR A 111 -11.69 19.50 -5.50
C TYR A 111 -12.46 19.06 -6.73
N LYS A 112 -13.48 18.19 -6.60
CA LYS A 112 -14.25 17.59 -7.70
C LYS A 112 -13.37 16.91 -8.76
N ILE A 113 -12.17 16.45 -8.41
CA ILE A 113 -11.27 15.69 -9.28
C ILE A 113 -11.20 14.23 -8.84
N GLY A 114 -10.82 13.36 -9.77
CA GLY A 114 -10.50 11.97 -9.50
C GLY A 114 -9.00 11.79 -9.33
N ILE A 115 -8.60 10.61 -8.85
CA ILE A 115 -7.19 10.21 -8.80
C ILE A 115 -7.02 8.78 -9.28
N ARG A 116 -5.96 8.54 -10.05
CA ARG A 116 -5.47 7.22 -10.40
C ARG A 116 -4.18 6.98 -9.64
N ILE A 117 -4.14 5.86 -8.93
CA ILE A 117 -2.98 5.44 -8.15
C ILE A 117 -2.42 4.16 -8.77
N GLU A 118 -1.18 4.23 -9.22
CA GLU A 118 -0.52 3.13 -9.90
C GLU A 118 0.61 2.54 -9.08
N LEU A 119 0.70 1.21 -9.13
CA LEU A 119 1.81 0.45 -8.57
C LEU A 119 2.53 -0.27 -9.71
N ASN A 120 3.81 0.03 -9.84
CA ASN A 120 4.73 -0.69 -10.71
C ASN A 120 5.75 -1.44 -9.86
N ILE A 121 5.83 -2.76 -10.02
CA ILE A 121 6.77 -3.60 -9.28
C ILE A 121 7.99 -3.79 -10.16
N LEU A 122 9.13 -3.22 -9.76
CA LEU A 122 10.39 -3.27 -10.51
C LEU A 122 11.20 -4.51 -10.14
N SER A 123 11.20 -4.86 -8.84
CA SER A 123 11.78 -6.09 -8.31
C SER A 123 10.92 -6.57 -7.13
N ASN A 124 10.78 -7.89 -6.96
CA ASN A 124 9.90 -8.45 -5.94
C ASN A 124 10.59 -9.55 -5.13
N ASP A 125 11.08 -9.17 -3.96
CA ASP A 125 11.58 -10.04 -2.91
C ASP A 125 10.69 -9.96 -1.65
N GLY A 126 9.38 -9.76 -1.82
CA GLY A 126 8.40 -9.75 -0.74
C GLY A 126 8.20 -8.39 -0.08
N ASN A 127 7.10 -8.29 0.66
CA ASN A 127 6.55 -7.12 1.33
C ASN A 127 6.32 -5.90 0.43
N VAL A 128 5.83 -6.15 -0.79
CA VAL A 128 5.42 -5.11 -1.74
C VAL A 128 4.30 -4.24 -1.16
N TYR A 129 3.43 -4.82 -0.32
CA TYR A 129 2.30 -4.14 0.27
C TYR A 129 2.72 -2.96 1.16
N ASP A 130 3.69 -3.16 2.06
CA ASP A 130 4.22 -2.06 2.88
C ASP A 130 4.87 -0.97 2.01
N LEU A 131 5.64 -1.37 0.99
CA LEU A 131 6.29 -0.41 0.10
C LEU A 131 5.28 0.49 -0.60
N PHE A 132 4.15 -0.07 -1.04
CA PHE A 132 3.07 0.69 -1.63
C PHE A 132 2.50 1.72 -0.65
N PHE A 133 2.17 1.34 0.59
CA PHE A 133 1.60 2.28 1.57
C PHE A 133 2.61 3.32 2.06
N ILE A 134 3.91 2.99 2.12
CA ILE A 134 4.98 3.96 2.38
C ILE A 134 5.00 5.00 1.27
N GLY A 135 4.94 4.58 0.00
CA GLY A 135 4.92 5.49 -1.15
C GLY A 135 3.69 6.38 -1.16
N LEU A 136 2.53 5.77 -0.92
CA LEU A 136 1.28 6.50 -0.81
C LEU A 136 1.34 7.57 0.30
N SER A 137 1.82 7.20 1.49
CA SER A 137 1.97 8.14 2.61
C SER A 137 2.91 9.30 2.28
N ILE A 138 3.99 9.07 1.54
CA ILE A 138 4.93 10.12 1.17
C ILE A 138 4.35 11.05 0.11
N LEU A 139 3.70 10.50 -0.91
CA LEU A 139 3.06 11.29 -1.97
C LEU A 139 1.96 12.20 -1.41
N PHE A 140 1.11 11.66 -0.53
CA PHE A 140 0.00 12.41 0.07
C PHE A 140 0.42 13.42 1.16
N LYS A 141 1.65 13.34 1.68
CA LYS A 141 2.18 14.35 2.61
C LYS A 141 2.47 15.70 1.95
N ASN A 142 2.75 15.69 0.64
CA ASN A 142 3.15 16.87 -0.13
C ASN A 142 2.41 16.91 -1.47
N LEU A 143 1.09 16.79 -1.42
CA LEU A 143 0.27 16.70 -2.62
C LEU A 143 -0.09 18.11 -3.12
N ASP A 144 0.27 18.42 -4.36
CA ASP A 144 -0.10 19.68 -5.00
C ASP A 144 -1.40 19.47 -5.81
N MET A 145 -2.52 19.89 -5.23
CA MET A 145 -3.86 19.70 -5.81
C MET A 145 -4.16 20.79 -6.83
N PRO A 146 -4.57 20.48 -8.07
CA PRO A 146 -5.01 21.48 -9.03
C PRO A 146 -6.34 22.11 -8.59
N VAL A 147 -6.48 23.43 -8.78
CA VAL A 147 -7.75 24.13 -8.53
C VAL A 147 -8.55 24.17 -9.83
N ILE A 148 -9.75 23.57 -9.86
CA ILE A 148 -10.56 23.48 -11.10
C ILE A 148 -10.89 24.86 -11.68
N ASP A 149 -11.20 25.84 -10.82
CA ASP A 149 -11.56 27.20 -11.26
C ASP A 149 -10.37 27.96 -11.87
N ASP A 150 -9.13 27.54 -11.57
CA ASP A 150 -7.90 28.11 -12.11
C ASP A 150 -6.81 27.03 -12.19
N LEU A 151 -6.75 26.34 -13.33
CA LEU A 151 -5.81 25.24 -13.57
C LEU A 151 -4.33 25.67 -13.55
N ARG A 152 -4.03 26.98 -13.49
CA ARG A 152 -2.66 27.49 -13.32
C ARG A 152 -2.24 27.54 -11.86
N ARG A 153 -3.18 27.34 -10.95
CA ARG A 153 -2.97 27.36 -9.50
C ARG A 153 -3.08 25.95 -8.94
N SER A 154 -2.16 25.63 -8.05
CA SER A 154 -2.23 24.46 -7.19
C SER A 154 -2.31 24.85 -5.71
N GLU A 155 -2.92 23.98 -4.92
CA GLU A 155 -2.96 24.08 -3.47
C GLU A 155 -2.25 22.88 -2.85
N ARG A 156 -1.27 23.16 -1.99
CA ARG A 156 -0.60 22.11 -1.25
C ARG A 156 -1.50 21.59 -0.15
N ARG A 157 -1.85 20.31 -0.23
CA ARG A 157 -2.59 19.58 0.80
C ARG A 157 -1.73 18.49 1.40
N LYS A 158 -1.99 18.25 2.68
CA LYS A 158 -1.33 17.21 3.45
C LYS A 158 -2.39 16.28 4.00
N ILE A 159 -2.26 15.00 3.67
CA ILE A 159 -3.04 13.93 4.27
C ILE A 159 -2.09 12.93 4.88
N ASP A 160 -2.43 12.53 6.11
CA ASP A 160 -1.71 11.48 6.80
C ASP A 160 -2.30 10.12 6.43
N ILE A 161 -1.91 9.59 5.28
CA ILE A 161 -2.28 8.23 4.90
C ILE A 161 -1.54 7.25 5.81
N PRO A 162 -2.25 6.28 6.44
CA PRO A 162 -1.61 5.31 7.32
C PRO A 162 -0.63 4.43 6.55
N THR A 163 0.48 4.10 7.20
CA THR A 163 1.44 3.12 6.69
C THR A 163 1.03 1.73 7.11
N SER A 164 1.34 0.74 6.28
CA SER A 164 1.17 -0.67 6.64
C SER A 164 2.45 -1.23 7.27
N LYS A 165 2.28 -2.16 8.21
CA LYS A 165 3.31 -3.07 8.72
C LYS A 165 2.85 -4.49 8.49
N THR A 166 3.54 -5.20 7.62
CA THR A 166 3.19 -6.57 7.24
C THR A 166 3.92 -7.60 8.07
N VAL A 167 3.18 -8.62 8.49
CA VAL A 167 3.65 -9.74 9.28
C VAL A 167 3.26 -11.05 8.61
N ALA A 168 4.22 -11.95 8.40
CA ALA A 168 3.94 -13.33 7.96
C ALA A 168 3.70 -14.24 9.17
N LEU A 169 2.60 -14.99 9.13
CA LEU A 169 2.17 -15.90 10.18
C LEU A 169 2.56 -17.34 9.84
N PHE A 170 2.91 -18.13 10.87
CA PHE A 170 3.27 -19.54 10.72
C PHE A 170 2.48 -20.41 11.70
N ASN A 171 2.18 -21.65 11.27
CA ASN A 171 1.44 -22.63 12.09
C ASN A 171 2.13 -22.99 13.42
N SER A 172 3.41 -22.65 13.58
CA SER A 172 4.15 -22.79 14.83
C SER A 172 3.79 -21.75 15.90
N GLY A 173 2.87 -20.82 15.59
CA GLY A 173 2.55 -19.67 16.45
C GLY A 173 3.59 -18.55 16.39
N ARG A 174 4.62 -18.71 15.54
CA ARG A 174 5.64 -17.69 15.27
C ARG A 174 5.18 -16.76 14.15
N PHE A 175 5.78 -15.57 14.13
CA PHE A 175 5.59 -14.59 13.08
C PHE A 175 6.89 -13.89 12.74
N VAL A 176 6.97 -13.33 11.54
CA VAL A 176 8.07 -12.44 11.13
C VAL A 176 7.53 -11.14 10.54
N VAL A 177 8.16 -10.03 10.89
CA VAL A 177 7.90 -8.70 10.35
C VAL A 177 8.72 -8.52 9.08
N ASP A 178 8.12 -7.84 8.10
CA ASP A 178 8.74 -7.57 6.81
C ASP A 178 9.28 -8.85 6.14
N PRO A 179 8.39 -9.77 5.74
CA PRO A 179 8.79 -11.04 5.18
C PRO A 179 9.47 -10.86 3.82
N ILE A 180 10.51 -11.66 3.57
CA ILE A 180 11.02 -11.86 2.21
C ILE A 180 10.08 -12.76 1.40
N MET A 181 10.21 -12.79 0.08
CA MET A 181 9.29 -13.51 -0.81
C MET A 181 9.12 -14.99 -0.40
N ILE A 182 10.20 -15.69 -0.06
CA ILE A 182 10.11 -17.10 0.34
C ILE A 182 9.38 -17.29 1.68
N GLU A 183 9.51 -16.34 2.61
CA GLU A 183 8.78 -16.35 3.88
C GLU A 183 7.29 -16.12 3.66
N GLU A 184 6.91 -15.19 2.76
CA GLU A 184 5.50 -14.98 2.37
C GLU A 184 4.89 -16.27 1.80
N LYS A 185 5.61 -16.95 0.89
CA LYS A 185 5.16 -18.20 0.27
C LYS A 185 5.14 -19.37 1.25
N ALA A 186 6.01 -19.37 2.26
CA ALA A 186 6.06 -20.40 3.28
C ALA A 186 5.00 -20.21 4.37
N SER A 187 4.53 -18.97 4.58
CA SER A 187 3.55 -18.61 5.60
C SER A 187 2.17 -19.27 5.41
N CYS A 188 1.39 -19.35 6.49
CA CYS A 188 -0.04 -19.73 6.42
C CYS A 188 -0.93 -18.54 6.05
N GLY A 189 -0.42 -17.32 6.20
CA GLY A 189 -1.14 -16.07 5.94
C GLY A 189 -0.30 -14.85 6.30
N LEU A 190 -0.77 -13.70 5.85
CA LEU A 190 -0.19 -12.39 6.13
C LEU A 190 -1.17 -11.55 6.94
N MET A 191 -0.64 -10.72 7.82
CA MET A 191 -1.38 -9.70 8.55
C MET A 191 -0.78 -8.33 8.24
N HIS A 192 -1.58 -7.44 7.69
CA HIS A 192 -1.23 -6.06 7.40
C HIS A 192 -1.83 -5.17 8.48
N VAL A 193 -0.99 -4.52 9.27
CA VAL A 193 -1.41 -3.62 10.36
C VAL A 193 -1.26 -2.18 9.90
N PHE A 194 -2.36 -1.42 9.89
CA PHE A 194 -2.35 -0.03 9.47
C PHE A 194 -2.22 0.88 10.67
N VAL A 195 -1.21 1.75 10.65
CA VAL A 195 -0.93 2.72 11.70
C VAL A 195 -0.82 4.13 11.12
N ASN A 196 -1.37 5.12 11.83
CA ASN A 196 -1.20 6.52 11.44
C ASN A 196 0.17 7.07 11.89
N SER A 197 0.46 8.34 11.58
CA SER A 197 1.74 8.98 11.97
C SER A 197 1.97 9.07 13.48
N ASN A 198 0.92 8.94 14.29
CA ASN A 198 1.01 8.92 15.75
C ASN A 198 1.17 7.49 16.31
N GLY A 199 1.31 6.48 15.45
CA GLY A 199 1.42 5.08 15.86
C GLY A 199 0.11 4.42 16.28
N ALA A 200 -1.02 5.12 16.15
CA ALA A 200 -2.33 4.57 16.51
C ALA A 200 -2.84 3.58 15.44
N LEU A 201 -3.42 2.49 15.91
CA LEU A 201 -4.05 1.46 15.07
C LEU A 201 -5.25 2.02 14.32
N MET A 202 -5.21 1.96 13.00
CA MET A 202 -6.31 2.37 12.10
C MET A 202 -7.11 1.17 11.59
N GLY A 203 -6.52 -0.02 11.59
CA GLY A 203 -7.17 -1.25 11.15
C GLY A 203 -6.17 -2.35 10.85
N CYS A 204 -6.68 -3.51 10.47
CA CYS A 204 -5.88 -4.62 9.98
C CYS A 204 -6.56 -5.34 8.82
N LEU A 205 -5.75 -5.94 7.95
CA LEU A 205 -6.21 -6.81 6.86
C LEU A 205 -5.47 -8.14 6.98
N PHE A 206 -6.21 -9.24 6.81
CA PHE A 206 -5.66 -10.59 6.86
C PHE A 206 -5.77 -11.25 5.49
N GLU A 207 -4.69 -11.89 5.07
CA GLU A 207 -4.62 -12.68 3.85
C GLU A 207 -4.26 -14.13 4.19
N GLY A 208 -4.81 -15.08 3.44
CA GLY A 208 -4.56 -16.51 3.64
C GLY A 208 -5.44 -17.15 4.71
N ASN A 209 -5.11 -18.40 5.06
CA ASN A 209 -5.95 -19.28 5.88
C ASN A 209 -5.25 -19.64 7.19
N CYS A 210 -4.69 -18.65 7.88
CA CYS A 210 -4.03 -18.90 9.15
C CYS A 210 -4.98 -18.79 10.35
N SER A 211 -5.02 -19.81 11.18
CA SER A 211 -5.63 -19.76 12.51
C SER A 211 -4.58 -19.33 13.53
N ALA A 212 -4.40 -18.02 13.71
CA ALA A 212 -3.58 -17.50 14.79
C ALA A 212 -4.40 -17.40 16.08
N GLU A 213 -3.82 -17.82 17.20
CA GLU A 213 -4.44 -17.62 18.52
C GLU A 213 -4.61 -16.13 18.83
N GLN A 214 -5.67 -15.78 19.55
CA GLN A 214 -5.98 -14.40 19.88
C GLN A 214 -4.82 -13.68 20.59
N GLU A 215 -4.09 -14.39 21.45
CA GLU A 215 -2.93 -13.84 22.17
C GLU A 215 -1.81 -13.43 21.22
N VAL A 216 -1.55 -14.23 20.18
CA VAL A 216 -0.54 -13.93 19.16
C VAL A 216 -0.94 -12.68 18.38
N LEU A 217 -2.20 -12.58 17.97
CA LEU A 217 -2.72 -11.41 17.25
C LEU A 217 -2.62 -10.14 18.11
N VAL A 218 -3.01 -10.21 19.38
CA VAL A 218 -2.88 -9.07 20.32
C VAL A 218 -1.43 -8.66 20.52
N ASN A 219 -0.52 -9.64 20.62
CA ASN A 219 0.91 -9.37 20.74
C ASN A 219 1.46 -8.67 19.49
N ILE A 220 1.08 -9.14 18.29
CA ILE A 220 1.46 -8.49 17.02
C ILE A 220 0.96 -7.05 17.01
N MET A 221 -0.32 -6.82 17.29
CA MET A 221 -0.89 -5.46 17.29
C MET A 221 -0.17 -4.53 18.28
N ARG A 222 0.12 -5.00 19.50
CA ARG A 222 0.86 -4.22 20.50
C ARG A 222 2.29 -3.89 20.10
N LYS A 223 2.96 -4.77 19.36
CA LYS A 223 4.33 -4.54 18.88
C LYS A 223 4.37 -3.62 17.68
N MET A 224 3.34 -3.66 16.84
CA MET A 224 3.27 -2.86 15.62
C MET A 224 2.79 -1.43 15.86
N CYS A 225 1.96 -1.22 16.89
CA CYS A 225 1.50 0.09 17.35
C CYS A 225 2.42 0.58 18.47
N VAL A 226 3.05 1.75 18.28
CA VAL A 226 3.92 2.40 19.29
C VAL A 226 3.25 3.67 19.77
#